data_AF-A0A920A7A3-F1
#
_entry.id   AF-A0A920A7A3-F1
#
_cell.length_a   1.000
_cell.length_b   1.000
_cell.length_c   1.000
_cell.angle_alpha   90.00
_cell.angle_beta   90.00
_cell.angle_gamma   90.00
#
_symmetry.space_group_name_H-M   'P 1'
#
loop_
_entity.id
_entity.type
_entity.pdbx_description
1 polymer ?
#
loop_
_entity_poly.entity_id
_entity_poly.type
_entity_poly.pdbx_seq_one_letter_code
_entity_poly.pdbx_strand_id
1 'polypeptide(L)'
;MYEFQKQNSAQTLKEGLEEFYSINPAFKEILNIDSPNTRIFKEHDYTHVLFGLGTSIEEESLLDTYVIWGMKFNWGSIIDFYKDPDYSEFIKTITTKHGGYWGIFKIYMSLMPLKFKIFKLCMKMTKRWNYHHISDEYLNKSLREIREEYNIQLLPLDQIPIGRYQSKQMK
;
A
#
# COMPACT_ATOMS: atom_id res chain seq x y z
N MET A 1 2.65 11.73 -11.32
CA MET A 1 1.41 11.09 -10.86
C MET A 1 1.09 10.01 -11.88
N TYR A 2 1.03 8.77 -11.41
CA TYR A 2 0.71 7.59 -12.23
C TYR A 2 -0.80 7.48 -12.46
N GLU A 3 -1.23 6.71 -13.45
CA GLU A 3 -2.65 6.59 -13.77
C GLU A 3 -3.43 6.00 -12.58
N PHE A 4 -2.88 4.99 -11.89
CA PHE A 4 -3.57 4.40 -10.73
C PHE A 4 -3.76 5.39 -9.57
N GLN A 5 -2.97 6.47 -9.52
CA GLN A 5 -3.06 7.50 -8.48
C GLN A 5 -4.15 8.55 -8.74
N LYS A 6 -4.82 8.52 -9.90
CA LYS A 6 -5.95 9.40 -10.21
C LYS A 6 -7.24 8.83 -9.64
N GLN A 7 -8.02 9.63 -8.91
CA GLN A 7 -9.29 9.21 -8.28
C GLN A 7 -10.19 8.40 -9.22
N ASN A 8 -10.40 8.91 -10.44
CA ASN A 8 -11.28 8.33 -11.45
C ASN A 8 -10.52 7.56 -12.55
N SER A 9 -9.41 6.91 -12.21
CA SER A 9 -8.64 6.11 -13.17
C SER A 9 -9.51 5.05 -13.85
N ALA A 10 -9.44 5.02 -15.19
CA ALA A 10 -10.14 4.04 -16.01
C ALA A 10 -9.39 2.71 -16.13
N GLN A 11 -8.15 2.63 -15.64
CA GLN A 11 -7.41 1.36 -15.57
C GLN A 11 -8.18 0.34 -14.76
N THR A 12 -8.13 -0.90 -15.20
CA THR A 12 -8.50 -2.05 -14.38
C THR A 12 -7.58 -2.17 -13.17
N LEU A 13 -8.02 -2.86 -12.11
CA LEU A 13 -7.15 -3.17 -10.97
C LEU A 13 -5.87 -3.91 -11.42
N LYS A 14 -5.99 -4.79 -12.41
CA LYS A 14 -4.86 -5.49 -13.01
C LYS A 14 -3.89 -4.53 -13.73
N GLU A 15 -4.39 -3.66 -14.59
CA GLU A 15 -3.55 -2.68 -15.31
C GLU A 15 -2.85 -1.71 -14.34
N GLY A 16 -3.57 -1.26 -13.30
CA GLY A 16 -2.98 -0.42 -12.26
C GLY A 16 -1.87 -1.14 -11.49
N LEU A 17 -2.01 -2.45 -11.26
CA LEU A 17 -0.96 -3.27 -10.66
C LEU A 17 0.25 -3.46 -11.59
N GLU A 18 0.01 -3.65 -12.89
CA GLU A 18 1.07 -3.72 -13.89
C GLU A 18 1.87 -2.40 -13.97
N GLU A 19 1.18 -1.26 -13.94
CA GLU A 19 1.82 0.07 -13.83
C GLU A 19 2.62 0.18 -12.53
N PHE A 20 2.04 -0.20 -11.39
CA PHE A 20 2.71 -0.19 -10.08
C PHE A 20 4.01 -1.01 -10.10
N TYR A 21 4.03 -2.19 -10.71
CA TYR A 21 5.25 -2.98 -10.83
C TYR A 21 6.25 -2.43 -11.85
N SER A 22 5.79 -1.76 -12.90
CA SER A 22 6.69 -1.14 -13.88
C SER A 22 7.56 -0.04 -13.27
N ILE A 23 7.07 0.62 -12.22
CA ILE A 23 7.76 1.71 -11.51
C ILE A 23 8.44 1.24 -10.22
N ASN A 24 8.08 0.05 -9.72
CA ASN A 24 8.65 -0.58 -8.52
C ASN A 24 9.22 -1.97 -8.85
N PRO A 25 10.32 -2.08 -9.63
CA PRO A 25 10.83 -3.36 -10.11
C PRO A 25 11.22 -4.32 -8.98
N ALA A 26 11.70 -3.81 -7.83
CA ALA A 26 12.02 -4.63 -6.66
C ALA A 26 10.80 -5.40 -6.11
N PHE A 27 9.59 -4.82 -6.17
CA PHE A 27 8.36 -5.51 -5.75
C PHE A 27 8.00 -6.62 -6.74
N LYS A 28 8.22 -6.39 -8.04
CA LYS A 28 8.04 -7.42 -9.06
C LYS A 28 9.02 -8.59 -8.89
N GLU A 29 10.24 -8.33 -8.44
CA GLU A 29 11.24 -9.36 -8.16
C GLU A 29 10.82 -10.27 -6.99
N ILE A 30 10.23 -9.69 -5.93
CA ILE A 30 9.68 -10.45 -4.79
C ILE A 30 8.58 -11.42 -5.26
N LEU A 31 7.77 -11.04 -6.26
CA LEU A 31 6.77 -11.94 -6.83
C LEU A 31 7.33 -13.16 -7.56
N ASN A 32 8.59 -13.12 -7.98
CA ASN A 32 9.25 -14.24 -8.66
C ASN A 32 9.87 -15.24 -7.67
N ILE A 33 9.86 -14.91 -6.37
CA ILE A 33 10.26 -15.84 -5.31
C ILE A 33 9.14 -16.86 -5.15
N ASP A 34 9.44 -18.14 -5.32
CA ASP A 34 8.48 -19.22 -5.11
C ASP A 34 8.32 -19.45 -3.60
N SER A 35 7.42 -18.69 -2.98
CA SER A 35 7.13 -18.75 -1.55
C SER A 35 5.61 -18.84 -1.32
N PRO A 36 5.17 -19.54 -0.25
CA PRO A 36 3.76 -19.54 0.14
C PRO A 36 3.19 -18.13 0.37
N ASN A 37 4.06 -17.15 0.65
CA ASN A 37 3.70 -15.78 0.99
C ASN A 37 3.64 -14.85 -0.22
N THR A 38 4.16 -15.26 -1.39
CA THR A 38 4.12 -14.49 -2.65
C THR A 38 2.71 -14.05 -3.03
N ARG A 39 1.72 -14.88 -2.71
CA ARG A 39 0.31 -14.53 -2.85
C ARG A 39 -0.11 -13.36 -1.95
N ILE A 40 0.32 -13.36 -0.69
CA ILE A 40 -0.02 -12.32 0.29
C ILE A 40 0.62 -10.99 -0.13
N PHE A 41 1.85 -11.01 -0.66
CA PHE A 41 2.50 -9.83 -1.25
C PHE A 41 1.69 -9.24 -2.40
N LYS A 42 1.28 -10.07 -3.36
CA LYS A 42 0.45 -9.59 -4.47
C LYS A 42 -0.89 -9.02 -3.99
N GLU A 43 -1.52 -9.68 -3.01
CA GLU A 43 -2.78 -9.22 -2.43
C GLU A 43 -2.61 -7.88 -1.71
N HIS A 44 -1.50 -7.69 -0.99
CA HIS A 44 -1.09 -6.41 -0.41
C HIS A 44 -0.90 -5.33 -1.49
N ASP A 45 -0.27 -5.66 -2.62
CA ASP A 45 0.05 -4.66 -3.64
C ASP A 45 -1.19 -4.12 -4.37
N TYR A 46 -2.30 -4.87 -4.40
CA TYR A 46 -3.60 -4.33 -4.84
C TYR A 46 -4.04 -3.11 -4.01
N THR A 47 -3.62 -3.04 -2.75
CA THR A 47 -4.03 -2.01 -1.80
C THR A 47 -3.35 -0.67 -2.12
N HIS A 48 -2.07 -0.69 -2.51
CA HIS A 48 -1.37 0.46 -3.07
C HIS A 48 -2.10 1.03 -4.28
N VAL A 49 -2.44 0.16 -5.23
CA VAL A 49 -3.14 0.54 -6.46
C VAL A 49 -4.52 1.13 -6.14
N LEU A 50 -5.29 0.46 -5.29
CA LEU A 50 -6.65 0.91 -4.96
C LEU A 50 -6.65 2.25 -4.23
N PHE A 51 -5.75 2.46 -3.26
CA PHE A 51 -5.66 3.70 -2.50
C PHE A 51 -4.72 4.76 -3.10
N GLY A 52 -4.15 4.49 -4.28
CA GLY A 52 -3.35 5.45 -5.03
C GLY A 52 -2.01 5.80 -4.37
N LEU A 53 -1.41 4.86 -3.64
CA LEU A 53 -0.17 5.06 -2.88
C LEU A 53 1.00 4.32 -3.55
N GLY A 54 2.16 4.98 -3.64
CA GLY A 54 3.43 4.38 -3.98
C GLY A 54 4.08 3.66 -2.81
N THR A 55 5.40 3.50 -2.85
CA THR A 55 6.21 2.64 -1.95
C THR A 55 7.17 3.44 -1.06
N SER A 56 7.05 4.77 -1.02
CA SER A 56 7.85 5.56 -0.08
C SER A 56 7.48 5.23 1.37
N ILE A 57 8.40 5.40 2.32
CA ILE A 57 8.12 5.10 3.74
C ILE A 57 6.94 5.91 4.28
N GLU A 58 6.73 7.12 3.73
CA GLU A 58 5.55 7.92 4.03
C GLU A 58 4.28 7.25 3.53
N GLU A 59 4.27 6.79 2.28
CA GLU A 59 3.12 6.14 1.66
C GLU A 59 2.80 4.78 2.30
N GLU A 60 3.80 3.95 2.62
CA GLU A 60 3.63 2.71 3.39
C GLU A 60 2.98 2.96 4.75
N SER A 61 3.47 3.98 5.48
CA SER A 61 2.93 4.36 6.78
C SER A 61 1.47 4.82 6.71
N LEU A 62 1.08 5.44 5.59
CA LEU A 62 -0.30 5.84 5.33
C LEU A 62 -1.15 4.63 4.89
N LEU A 63 -0.59 3.71 4.11
CA LEU A 63 -1.25 2.47 3.70
C LEU A 63 -1.60 1.58 4.89
N ASP A 64 -0.70 1.45 5.88
CA ASP A 64 -0.98 0.77 7.15
C ASP A 64 -2.29 1.28 7.81
N THR A 65 -2.55 2.59 7.68
CA THR A 65 -3.76 3.20 8.22
C THR A 65 -5.00 2.75 7.45
N TYR A 66 -4.91 2.65 6.11
CA TYR A 66 -5.97 2.08 5.28
C TYR A 66 -6.20 0.60 5.58
N VAL A 67 -5.14 -0.19 5.80
CA VAL A 67 -5.25 -1.62 6.19
C VAL A 67 -6.05 -1.76 7.48
N ILE A 68 -5.74 -0.96 8.50
CA ILE A 68 -6.41 -1.05 9.81
C ILE A 68 -7.89 -0.63 9.73
N TRP A 69 -8.20 0.46 9.02
CA TRP A 69 -9.52 1.10 9.10
C TRP A 69 -10.42 0.85 7.89
N GLY A 70 -9.83 0.76 6.69
CA GLY A 70 -10.53 0.61 5.41
C GLY A 70 -10.65 -0.83 4.92
N MET A 71 -9.94 -1.78 5.52
CA MET A 71 -9.82 -3.14 4.98
C MET A 71 -10.25 -4.24 5.97
N LYS A 72 -10.68 -5.36 5.41
CA LYS A 72 -10.82 -6.63 6.11
C LYS A 72 -9.49 -7.36 5.98
N PHE A 73 -8.85 -7.64 7.11
CA PHE A 73 -7.62 -8.41 7.17
C PHE A 73 -7.74 -9.49 8.24
N ASN A 74 -6.94 -10.55 8.09
CA ASN A 74 -6.77 -11.56 9.12
C ASN A 74 -5.45 -11.29 9.86
N TRP A 75 -5.52 -11.11 11.18
CA TRP A 75 -4.33 -10.94 12.02
C TRP A 75 -3.33 -12.09 11.88
N GLY A 76 -3.80 -13.32 11.66
CA GLY A 76 -2.94 -14.47 11.38
C GLY A 76 -2.12 -14.28 10.10
N SER A 77 -2.77 -13.87 9.00
CA SER A 77 -2.10 -13.62 7.72
C SER A 77 -1.11 -12.47 7.79
N ILE A 78 -1.39 -11.42 8.58
CA ILE A 78 -0.43 -10.34 8.85
C ILE A 78 0.77 -10.87 9.65
N ILE A 79 0.53 -11.67 10.69
CA ILE A 79 1.61 -12.26 11.50
C ILE A 79 2.49 -13.17 10.65
N ASP A 80 1.90 -14.00 9.80
CA ASP A 80 2.63 -14.92 8.93
C ASP A 80 3.45 -14.13 7.89
N PHE A 81 2.90 -13.04 7.37
CA PHE A 81 3.61 -12.08 6.53
C PHE A 81 4.84 -11.47 7.22
N TYR A 82 4.72 -11.05 8.49
CA TYR A 82 5.86 -10.53 9.26
C TYR A 82 6.89 -11.60 9.69
N LYS A 83 6.50 -12.88 9.71
CA LYS A 83 7.37 -14.01 10.03
C LYS A 83 8.16 -14.53 8.83
N ASP A 84 7.76 -14.15 7.62
CA ASP A 84 8.49 -14.48 6.40
C ASP A 84 9.95 -13.96 6.49
N PRO A 85 10.96 -14.83 6.31
CA PRO A 85 12.36 -14.42 6.46
C PRO A 85 12.78 -13.31 5.49
N ASP A 86 12.32 -13.38 4.25
CA ASP A 86 12.65 -12.42 3.20
C ASP A 86 12.02 -11.06 3.50
N TYR A 87 10.77 -11.07 3.99
CA TYR A 87 10.11 -9.85 4.47
C TYR A 87 10.78 -9.26 5.72
N SER A 88 11.14 -10.12 6.67
CA SER A 88 11.78 -9.69 7.92
C SER A 88 13.12 -9.01 7.65
N GLU A 89 13.89 -9.52 6.69
CA GLU A 89 15.15 -8.91 6.25
C GLU A 89 14.93 -7.57 5.54
N PHE A 90 13.91 -7.48 4.68
CA PHE A 90 13.49 -6.22 4.07
C PHE A 90 13.11 -5.18 5.14
N ILE A 91 12.26 -5.54 6.11
CA ILE A 91 11.85 -4.67 7.22
C ILE A 91 13.04 -4.23 8.07
N LYS A 92 13.98 -5.13 8.39
CA LYS A 92 15.21 -4.78 9.12
C LYS A 92 16.06 -3.78 8.35
N THR A 93 16.20 -3.97 7.04
CA THR A 93 16.95 -3.07 6.16
C THR A 93 16.32 -1.68 6.14
N ILE A 94 15.00 -1.60 5.94
CA ILE A 94 14.24 -0.35 5.97
C ILE A 94 14.34 0.32 7.34
N THR A 95 14.15 -0.44 8.43
CA THR A 95 14.22 0.07 9.80
C THR A 95 15.60 0.65 10.10
N THR A 96 16.67 -0.05 9.72
CA THR A 96 18.05 0.41 9.93
C THR A 96 18.34 1.68 9.12
N LYS A 97 17.93 1.72 7.85
CA LYS A 97 18.10 2.87 6.93
C LYS A 97 17.44 4.15 7.46
N HIS A 98 16.36 4.02 8.23
CA HIS A 98 15.61 5.14 8.78
C HIS A 98 15.95 5.46 10.25
N GLY A 99 17.06 4.94 10.79
CA GLY A 99 17.51 5.25 12.15
C GLY A 99 16.93 4.33 13.24
N GLY A 100 16.64 3.08 12.88
CA GLY A 100 16.09 2.07 13.76
C GLY A 100 14.60 2.25 14.04
N TYR A 101 14.07 1.45 14.97
CA TYR A 101 12.65 1.51 15.38
C TYR A 101 12.24 2.90 15.88
N TRP A 102 13.14 3.64 16.52
CA TRP A 102 12.87 5.01 16.96
C TRP A 102 12.72 5.99 15.79
N GLY A 103 13.48 5.80 14.72
CA GLY A 103 13.36 6.57 13.51
C GLY A 103 12.04 6.31 12.78
N ILE A 104 11.67 5.03 12.62
CA ILE A 104 10.35 4.63 12.08
C ILE A 104 9.22 5.24 12.93
N PHE A 105 9.30 5.15 14.26
CA PHE A 105 8.32 5.75 15.16
C PHE A 105 8.18 7.26 14.92
N LYS A 106 9.30 8.00 14.81
CA LYS A 106 9.28 9.44 14.51
C LYS A 106 8.61 9.75 13.17
N ILE A 107 8.89 8.95 12.12
CA ILE A 107 8.25 9.09 10.82
C ILE A 107 6.74 8.92 10.97
N TYR A 108 6.29 7.85 11.62
CA TYR A 108 4.86 7.57 11.83
C TYR A 108 4.18 8.70 12.62
N MET A 109 4.84 9.20 13.67
CA MET A 109 4.32 10.32 14.47
C MET A 109 4.23 11.62 13.66
N SER A 110 5.16 11.88 12.74
CA SER A 110 5.13 13.07 11.89
C SER A 110 3.96 13.08 10.91
N LEU A 111 3.43 11.90 10.56
CA LEU A 111 2.34 11.72 9.59
C LEU A 111 0.96 11.66 10.25
N MET A 112 0.87 11.79 11.58
CA MET A 112 -0.39 11.69 12.33
C MET A 112 -1.53 12.59 11.79
N PRO A 113 -1.28 13.85 11.38
CA PRO A 113 -2.34 14.67 10.76
C PRO A 113 -2.92 14.05 9.49
N LEU A 114 -2.09 13.41 8.66
CA LEU A 114 -2.53 12.72 7.43
C LEU A 114 -3.23 11.40 7.77
N LYS A 115 -2.72 10.63 8.73
CA LYS A 115 -3.37 9.39 9.21
C LYS A 115 -4.78 9.68 9.74
N PHE A 116 -4.98 10.80 10.43
CA PHE A 116 -6.32 11.20 10.87
C PHE A 116 -7.25 11.59 9.70
N LYS A 117 -6.72 12.19 8.62
CA LYS A 117 -7.50 12.40 7.39
C LYS A 117 -7.88 11.06 6.75
N ILE A 118 -6.95 10.14 6.62
CA ILE A 118 -7.20 8.78 6.10
C ILE A 118 -8.28 8.08 6.93
N PHE A 119 -8.17 8.12 8.26
CA PHE A 119 -9.20 7.59 9.15
C PHE A 119 -10.60 8.14 8.81
N LYS A 120 -10.73 9.47 8.65
CA LYS A 120 -12.00 10.08 8.23
C LYS A 120 -12.47 9.64 6.85
N LEU A 121 -11.56 9.40 5.90
CA LEU A 121 -11.89 8.85 4.58
C LEU A 121 -12.40 7.40 4.72
N CYS A 122 -11.72 6.56 5.50
CA CYS A 122 -12.14 5.18 5.77
C CYS A 122 -13.52 5.11 6.45
N MET A 123 -13.81 6.02 7.38
CA MET A 123 -15.12 6.08 8.05
C MET A 123 -16.26 6.47 7.10
N LYS A 124 -15.96 7.04 5.94
CA LYS A 124 -16.94 7.35 4.89
C LYS A 124 -17.14 6.21 3.90
N MET A 125 -16.27 5.19 3.91
CA MET A 125 -16.40 4.05 2.99
C MET A 125 -17.71 3.30 3.26
N THR A 126 -18.34 2.81 2.20
CA THR A 126 -19.60 2.06 2.28
C THR A 126 -19.43 0.76 3.07
N LYS A 127 -18.28 0.10 2.88
CA LYS A 127 -17.88 -1.15 3.54
C LYS A 127 -16.35 -1.25 3.52
N ARG A 128 -15.78 -2.07 4.41
CA ARG A 128 -14.36 -2.38 4.37
C ARG A 128 -14.04 -3.28 3.17
N TRP A 129 -12.95 -2.99 2.47
CA TRP A 129 -12.50 -3.76 1.32
C TRP A 129 -11.76 -5.03 1.74
N ASN A 130 -12.09 -6.16 1.11
CA ASN A 130 -11.37 -7.42 1.30
C ASN A 130 -10.43 -7.62 0.13
N TYR A 131 -9.14 -7.58 0.41
CA TYR A 131 -8.07 -7.67 -0.58
C TYR A 131 -7.54 -9.11 -0.76
N HIS A 132 -8.04 -10.04 0.05
CA HIS A 132 -7.73 -11.45 -0.07
C HIS A 132 -8.68 -12.15 -1.04
N HIS A 133 -8.17 -13.10 -1.83
CA HIS A 133 -8.96 -13.90 -2.78
C HIS A 133 -9.76 -13.05 -3.79
N ILE A 134 -9.16 -11.97 -4.32
CA ILE A 134 -9.76 -11.15 -5.37
C ILE A 134 -10.06 -12.02 -6.61
N SER A 135 -11.29 -11.96 -7.11
CA SER A 135 -11.72 -12.70 -8.31
C SER A 135 -11.19 -12.06 -9.59
N ASP A 136 -11.09 -12.85 -10.67
CA ASP A 136 -10.71 -12.33 -11.98
C ASP A 136 -11.67 -11.25 -12.48
N GLU A 137 -12.97 -11.37 -12.19
CA GLU A 137 -13.95 -10.32 -12.49
C GLU A 137 -13.52 -8.99 -11.86
N TYR A 138 -13.10 -9.03 -10.59
CA TYR A 138 -12.74 -7.84 -9.84
C TYR A 138 -11.37 -7.28 -10.25
N LEU A 139 -10.44 -8.13 -10.71
CA LEU A 139 -9.18 -7.70 -11.34
C LEU A 139 -9.42 -6.90 -12.62
N ASN A 140 -10.48 -7.21 -13.35
CA ASN A 140 -10.85 -6.55 -14.61
C ASN A 140 -11.80 -5.36 -14.42
N LYS A 141 -12.28 -5.07 -13.20
CA LYS A 141 -13.02 -3.84 -12.90
C LYS A 141 -12.09 -2.64 -12.90
N SER A 142 -12.56 -1.49 -13.38
CA SER A 142 -11.79 -0.25 -13.30
C SER A 142 -11.64 0.21 -11.85
N LEU A 143 -10.52 0.89 -11.57
CA LEU A 143 -10.26 1.49 -10.27
C LEU A 143 -11.35 2.50 -9.89
N ARG A 144 -11.85 3.26 -10.87
CA ARG A 144 -13.01 4.14 -10.68
C ARG A 144 -14.23 3.38 -10.17
N GLU A 145 -14.64 2.30 -10.84
CA GLU A 145 -15.80 1.51 -10.43
C GLU A 145 -15.62 0.93 -9.03
N ILE A 146 -14.44 0.38 -8.72
CA ILE A 146 -14.15 -0.16 -7.40
C ILE A 146 -14.22 0.94 -6.33
N ARG A 147 -13.63 2.11 -6.60
CA ARG A 147 -13.64 3.23 -5.65
C ARG A 147 -15.04 3.79 -5.45
N GLU A 148 -15.86 3.87 -6.50
CA GLU A 148 -17.27 4.26 -6.41
C GLU A 148 -18.07 3.24 -5.57
N GLU A 149 -17.89 1.94 -5.81
CA GLU A 149 -18.58 0.87 -5.06
C GLU A 149 -18.32 0.96 -3.54
N TYR A 150 -17.08 1.27 -3.15
CA TYR A 150 -16.66 1.32 -1.75
C TYR A 150 -16.71 2.74 -1.14
N ASN A 151 -17.11 3.74 -1.92
CA ASN A 151 -16.99 5.16 -1.56
C ASN A 151 -15.58 5.54 -1.09
N ILE A 152 -14.57 5.09 -1.83
CA ILE A 152 -13.16 5.40 -1.58
C ILE A 152 -12.83 6.75 -2.22
N GLN A 153 -12.35 7.66 -1.40
CA GLN A 153 -11.78 8.93 -1.83
C GLN A 153 -10.28 8.92 -1.51
N LEU A 154 -9.47 9.23 -2.52
CA LEU A 154 -8.02 9.26 -2.39
C LEU A 154 -7.57 10.45 -1.54
N LEU A 155 -6.52 10.25 -0.74
CA LEU A 155 -5.79 11.36 -0.16
C LEU A 155 -5.04 12.08 -1.31
N PRO A 156 -5.19 13.40 -1.49
CA PRO A 156 -4.46 14.12 -2.52
C PRO A 156 -2.94 13.98 -2.32
N LEU A 157 -2.24 13.55 -3.38
CA LEU A 157 -0.82 13.24 -3.32
C LEU A 157 0.07 14.45 -2.96
N ASP A 158 -0.36 15.65 -3.34
CA ASP A 158 0.32 16.91 -3.00
C ASP A 158 0.37 17.17 -1.48
N GLN A 159 -0.48 16.51 -0.70
CA GLN A 159 -0.47 16.57 0.76
C GLN A 159 0.51 15.56 1.39
N ILE A 160 0.96 14.55 0.65
CA ILE A 160 1.87 13.53 1.15
C ILE A 160 3.30 14.06 0.97
N PRO A 161 4.11 14.13 2.03
CA PRO A 161 5.49 14.61 1.96
C PRO A 161 6.42 13.53 1.39
N ILE A 162 6.13 13.04 0.18
CA ILE A 162 6.85 11.94 -0.47
C ILE A 162 8.34 12.30 -0.59
N GLY A 163 9.18 11.40 -0.08
CA GLY A 163 10.63 11.56 -0.17
C GLY A 163 11.26 12.42 0.93
N ARG A 164 10.49 12.92 1.90
CA ARG A 164 11.02 13.65 3.06
C ARG A 164 12.03 12.81 3.84
N TYR A 165 11.82 11.50 3.91
CA TYR A 165 12.66 10.56 4.64
C TYR A 165 13.52 9.67 3.74
N GLN A 166 13.65 10.00 2.45
CA GLN A 166 14.64 9.34 1.61
C GLN A 166 16.03 9.55 2.22
N SER A 167 16.65 8.46 2.68
CA SER A 167 18.05 8.52 3.09
C SER A 167 18.86 9.01 1.89
N LYS A 168 19.75 10.00 2.09
CA LYS A 168 20.75 10.36 1.07
C LYS A 168 21.60 9.12 0.74
N GLN A 169 21.24 8.37 -0.30
CA GLN A 169 22.11 7.56 -1.14
C GLN A 169 21.27 6.82 -2.20
N MET A 170 21.25 7.40 -3.40
CA MET A 170 21.46 6.65 -4.65
C MET A 170 22.46 7.47 -5.48
N LYS A 171 23.74 7.16 -5.29
CA LYS A 171 24.69 7.09 -6.39
C LYS A 171 24.97 5.62 -6.62
#